data_AF-A0A941ZG96-F1
#
_entry.id   AF-A0A941ZG96-F1
#
_cell.length_a   1.000
_cell.length_b   1.000
_cell.length_c   1.000
_cell.angle_alpha   90.00
_cell.angle_beta   90.00
_cell.angle_gamma   90.00
#
_symmetry.space_group_name_H-M   'P 1'
#
loop_
_entity.id
_entity.type
_entity.pdbx_description
1 polymer ?
#
loop_
_entity_poly.entity_id
_entity_poly.type
_entity_poly.pdbx_seq_one_letter_code
_entity_poly.pdbx_strand_id
1 'polypeptide(L)'
;MRAFVVAYALSWLPWLLQVDWPTWATLAWFFVMGLLIPGFTLSWTIAKEANPPQYSGIATSVVNVGIFLGTGILQPLVGWVLDRGRAAGDLAGAWERGIWIMAGAAALGALMTFLVGKQRRPG
;
A
#
# COMPACT_ATOMS: atom_id res chain seq x y z
N MET A 1 10.63 -0.70 -8.17
CA MET A 1 9.45 -1.17 -7.41
C MET A 1 9.77 -1.50 -5.95
N ARG A 2 10.59 -2.51 -5.64
CA ARG A 2 10.91 -2.92 -4.25
C ARG A 2 11.30 -1.78 -3.31
N ALA A 3 12.23 -0.91 -3.73
CA ALA A 3 12.66 0.23 -2.91
C ALA A 3 11.51 1.19 -2.56
N PHE A 4 10.61 1.48 -3.51
CA PHE A 4 9.46 2.35 -3.28
C PHE A 4 8.44 1.73 -2.33
N VAL A 5 8.14 0.44 -2.49
CA VAL A 5 7.16 -0.25 -1.63
C VAL A 5 7.70 -0.41 -0.21
N VAL A 6 8.99 -0.70 -0.05
CA VAL A 6 9.64 -0.74 1.27
C VAL A 6 9.70 0.66 1.90
N ALA A 7 10.10 1.69 1.15
CA ALA A 7 10.10 3.06 1.65
C ALA A 7 8.69 3.51 2.07
N TYR A 8 7.66 3.14 1.31
CA TYR A 8 6.27 3.42 1.66
C TYR A 8 5.81 2.62 2.88
N ALA A 9 6.22 1.36 3.05
CA ALA A 9 5.91 0.60 4.26
C ALA A 9 6.61 1.19 5.50
N LEU A 10 7.87 1.61 5.36
CA LEU A 10 8.64 2.24 6.44
C LEU A 10 8.11 3.63 6.80
N SER A 11 7.49 4.36 5.87
CA SER A 11 6.94 5.69 6.16
C SER A 11 5.72 5.65 7.08
N TRP A 12 5.14 4.47 7.33
CA TRP A 12 4.12 4.24 8.35
C TRP A 12 4.69 4.09 9.78
N LEU A 13 6.00 3.82 9.95
CA LEU A 13 6.60 3.62 11.27
C LEU A 13 6.45 4.82 12.23
N PRO A 14 6.64 6.10 11.81
CA PRO A 14 6.44 7.24 12.70
C PRO A 14 5.00 7.33 13.22
N TRP A 15 4.02 6.89 12.42
CA TRP A 15 2.61 6.87 12.80
C TRP A 15 2.30 5.75 13.79
N LEU A 16 2.90 4.58 13.62
CA LEU A 16 2.78 3.46 14.56
C LEU A 16 3.45 3.74 15.90
N LEU A 17 4.54 4.52 15.89
CA LEU A 17 5.26 4.96 17.08
C LEU A 17 4.63 6.19 17.76
N GLN A 18 3.49 6.69 17.25
CA GLN A 18 2.78 7.87 17.76
C GLN A 18 3.72 9.07 17.97
N VAL A 19 4.61 9.33 17.01
CA VAL A 19 5.60 10.40 17.16
C VAL A 19 4.90 11.77 17.09
N ASP A 20 5.07 12.57 18.13
CA ASP A 20 4.53 13.93 18.21
C ASP A 20 5.31 14.88 17.28
N TRP A 21 4.72 15.20 16.14
CA TRP A 21 5.29 16.13 15.16
C TRP A 21 4.51 17.44 15.08
N PRO A 22 5.21 18.57 14.87
CA PRO A 22 4.54 19.82 14.56
C PRO A 22 3.85 19.72 13.19
N THR A 23 2.75 20.44 13.02
CA THR A 23 1.87 20.35 11.84
C THR A 23 2.61 20.44 10.50
N TRP A 24 3.61 21.31 10.40
CA TRP A 24 4.41 21.47 9.17
C TRP A 24 5.22 20.22 8.82
N ALA A 25 5.76 19.50 9.81
CA ALA A 25 6.54 18.28 9.60
C ALA A 25 5.62 17.14 9.16
N THR A 26 4.44 17.06 9.76
CA THR A 26 3.39 16.11 9.37
C THR A 26 2.94 16.31 7.92
N LEU A 27 2.72 17.55 7.49
CA LEU A 27 2.36 17.88 6.11
C LEU A 27 3.49 17.56 5.12
N ALA A 28 4.73 17.91 5.47
CA ALA A 28 5.90 17.56 4.66
C ALA A 28 6.06 16.04 4.52
N TRP A 29 5.78 15.28 5.58
CA TRP A 29 5.84 13.82 5.53
C TRP A 29 4.74 13.22 4.68
N PHE A 30 3.50 13.72 4.77
CA PHE A 30 2.43 13.31 3.86
C PHE A 30 2.78 13.60 2.40
N PHE A 31 3.45 14.72 2.11
CA PHE A 31 3.95 15.00 0.78
C PHE A 31 4.96 13.95 0.31
N VAL A 32 5.93 13.56 1.16
CA VAL A 32 6.88 12.49 0.86
C VAL A 32 6.19 11.14 0.65
N MET A 33 5.22 10.78 1.52
CA MET A 33 4.42 9.57 1.34
C MET A 33 3.68 9.58 0.00
N GLY A 34 3.12 10.73 -0.38
CA GLY A 34 2.47 10.94 -1.68
C GLY A 34 3.40 10.75 -2.88
N LEU A 35 4.66 11.19 -2.77
CA LEU A 35 5.67 11.00 -3.82
C LEU A 35 6.07 9.52 -3.99
N LEU A 36 5.89 8.68 -2.97
CA LEU A 36 6.19 7.25 -3.05
C LEU A 36 5.07 6.44 -3.76
N ILE A 37 3.82 6.92 -3.72
CA ILE A 37 2.66 6.27 -4.35
C ILE A 37 2.85 5.99 -5.85
N PRO A 38 3.32 6.93 -6.70
CA PRO A 38 3.49 6.65 -8.13
C PRO A 38 4.47 5.51 -8.43
N GLY A 39 5.32 5.08 -7.49
CA GLY A 39 6.16 3.89 -7.63
C GLY A 39 5.36 2.61 -7.90
N PHE A 40 4.08 2.57 -7.51
CA PHE A 40 3.16 1.48 -7.82
C PHE A 40 2.81 1.37 -9.31
N THR A 41 2.88 2.44 -10.08
CA THR A 41 2.60 2.41 -11.53
C THR A 41 3.55 1.48 -12.28
N LEU A 42 4.74 1.23 -11.71
CA LEU A 42 5.71 0.26 -12.22
C LEU A 42 5.16 -1.19 -12.23
N SER A 43 4.11 -1.50 -11.47
CA SER A 43 3.50 -2.84 -11.42
C SER A 43 2.98 -3.27 -12.78
N TRP A 44 2.31 -2.37 -13.52
CA TRP A 44 1.82 -2.67 -14.87
C TRP A 44 2.98 -2.89 -15.83
N THR A 45 4.01 -2.04 -15.78
CA THR A 45 5.20 -2.19 -16.63
C THR A 45 5.91 -3.52 -16.36
N ILE A 46 6.09 -3.90 -15.08
CA ILE A 46 6.73 -5.16 -14.70
C ILE A 46 5.89 -6.35 -15.14
N ALA A 47 4.57 -6.32 -14.96
CA ALA A 47 3.66 -7.38 -15.42
C ALA A 47 3.69 -7.50 -16.95
N LYS A 48 3.80 -6.38 -17.65
CA LYS A 48 3.90 -6.32 -19.11
C LYS A 48 5.21 -6.94 -19.60
N GLU A 49 6.34 -6.62 -18.97
CA GLU A 49 7.69 -7.08 -19.35
C GLU A 49 7.98 -8.53 -18.94
N ALA A 50 7.36 -9.03 -17.86
CA ALA A 50 7.55 -10.40 -17.39
C ALA A 50 6.82 -11.46 -18.24
N ASN A 51 5.92 -11.05 -19.14
CA ASN A 51 5.06 -11.94 -19.91
C ASN A 51 5.28 -11.79 -21.43
N PRO A 52 5.13 -12.87 -22.22
CA PRO A 52 5.14 -12.79 -23.67
C PRO A 52 4.09 -11.79 -24.20
N PRO A 53 4.33 -11.10 -25.34
CA PRO A 53 3.42 -10.07 -25.86
C PRO A 53 1.96 -10.52 -26.03
N GLN A 54 1.78 -11.83 -26.26
CA GLN A 54 0.49 -12.50 -26.43
C GLN A 54 -0.35 -12.55 -25.14
N TYR A 55 0.30 -12.62 -23.98
CA TYR A 55 -0.35 -12.73 -22.65
C TYR A 55 -0.23 -11.46 -21.81
N SER A 56 0.55 -10.49 -22.28
CA SER A 56 0.81 -9.21 -21.62
C SER A 56 -0.47 -8.41 -21.30
N GLY A 57 -1.45 -8.46 -22.20
CA GLY A 57 -2.77 -7.86 -21.96
C GLY A 57 -3.54 -8.51 -20.81
N ILE A 58 -3.56 -9.84 -20.75
CA ILE A 58 -4.22 -10.61 -19.67
C ILE A 58 -3.54 -10.33 -18.33
N ALA A 59 -2.19 -10.35 -18.29
CA ALA A 59 -1.43 -10.06 -17.08
C ALA A 59 -1.73 -8.64 -16.52
N THR A 60 -1.81 -7.64 -17.40
CA THR A 60 -2.14 -6.26 -17.02
C THR A 60 -3.57 -6.15 -16.46
N SER A 61 -4.54 -6.87 -17.03
CA SER A 61 -5.91 -6.93 -16.52
C SER A 61 -6.00 -7.59 -15.14
N VAL A 62 -5.25 -8.68 -14.90
CA VAL A 62 -5.18 -9.33 -13.58
C VAL A 62 -4.62 -8.39 -12.53
N VAL A 63 -3.56 -7.64 -12.87
CA VAL A 63 -3.04 -6.58 -11.99
C VAL A 63 -4.15 -5.59 -11.67
N ASN A 64 -4.88 -5.08 -12.67
CA ASN A 64 -5.96 -4.11 -12.44
C ASN A 64 -7.07 -4.64 -11.52
N VAL A 65 -7.52 -5.88 -11.72
CA VAL A 65 -8.49 -6.53 -10.83
C VAL A 65 -7.97 -6.61 -9.39
N GLY A 66 -6.70 -6.99 -9.20
CA GLY A 66 -6.09 -7.04 -7.87
C GLY A 66 -6.07 -5.68 -7.17
N ILE A 67 -5.83 -4.61 -7.92
CA ILE A 67 -5.83 -3.23 -7.41
C ILE A 67 -7.22 -2.84 -6.94
N PHE A 68 -8.23 -3.01 -7.79
CA PHE A 68 -9.61 -2.68 -7.45
C PHE A 68 -10.16 -3.53 -6.32
N LEU A 69 -9.83 -4.82 -6.30
CA LEU A 69 -10.22 -5.71 -5.21
C LEU A 69 -9.57 -5.28 -3.89
N GLY A 70 -8.27 -4.95 -3.91
CA GLY A 70 -7.56 -4.42 -2.75
C GLY A 70 -8.21 -3.16 -2.20
N THR A 71 -8.49 -2.18 -3.07
CA THR A 71 -9.19 -0.94 -2.67
C THR A 71 -10.61 -1.23 -2.17
N GLY A 72 -11.33 -2.14 -2.83
CA GLY A 72 -12.70 -2.50 -2.51
C GLY A 72 -12.84 -3.26 -1.19
N ILE A 73 -11.79 -3.92 -0.72
CA ILE A 73 -11.75 -4.56 0.60
C ILE A 73 -11.27 -3.58 1.67
N LEU A 74 -10.17 -2.86 1.39
CA LEU A 74 -9.50 -2.02 2.38
C LEU A 74 -10.35 -0.81 2.79
N GLN A 75 -11.04 -0.19 1.83
CA GLN A 75 -11.84 1.00 2.08
C GLN A 75 -13.04 0.72 3.02
N PRO A 76 -13.88 -0.32 2.79
CA PRO A 76 -14.94 -0.69 3.73
C PRO A 76 -14.40 -1.18 5.08
N LEU A 77 -13.30 -1.93 5.09
CA LEU A 77 -12.71 -2.45 6.33
C LEU A 77 -12.30 -1.33 7.28
N VAL A 78 -11.61 -0.31 6.76
CA VAL A 78 -11.18 0.85 7.54
C VAL A 78 -12.38 1.67 7.98
N GLY A 79 -13.33 1.92 7.08
CA GLY A 79 -14.57 2.62 7.41
C GLY A 79 -15.32 1.96 8.57
N TRP A 80 -15.45 0.64 8.54
CA TRP A 80 -16.11 -0.12 9.58
C TRP A 80 -15.41 -0.05 10.95
N VAL A 81 -14.07 -0.04 10.97
CA VAL A 81 -13.30 0.14 12.22
C VAL A 81 -13.53 1.54 12.81
N LEU A 82 -13.53 2.56 11.95
CA LEU A 82 -13.79 3.94 12.37
C LEU A 82 -15.23 4.11 12.89
N ASP A 83 -16.22 3.54 12.20
CA ASP A 83 -17.62 3.58 12.62
C ASP A 83 -17.83 2.90 13.98
N ARG A 84 -17.13 1.79 14.23
CA ARG A 84 -17.19 1.11 15.54
C ARG A 84 -16.56 1.91 16.66
N GLY A 85 -15.40 2.52 16.42
CA GLY A 85 -14.79 3.39 17.43
C GLY A 85 -15.63 4.63 17.70
N ARG A 86 -16.24 5.22 16.66
CA ARG A 86 -17.23 6.30 16.80
C ARG A 86 -18.43 5.87 17.63
N ALA A 87 -19.01 4.70 17.36
CA ALA A 87 -20.15 4.16 18.13
C ALA A 87 -19.78 3.85 19.59
N ALA A 88 -18.54 3.44 19.86
CA ALA A 88 -18.03 3.19 21.21
C ALA A 88 -17.58 4.44 21.96
N GLY A 89 -17.57 5.62 21.31
CA GLY A 89 -17.01 6.86 21.89
C GLY A 89 -15.47 6.90 21.96
N ASP A 90 -14.79 5.87 21.44
CA ASP A 90 -13.33 5.75 21.41
C ASP A 90 -12.80 6.11 20.01
N LEU A 91 -12.77 7.41 19.71
CA LEU A 91 -12.33 7.90 18.40
C LEU A 91 -10.81 7.77 18.22
N ALA A 92 -10.05 7.96 19.30
CA ALA A 92 -8.59 7.86 19.30
C ALA A 92 -8.14 6.42 19.00
N GLY A 93 -8.72 5.43 19.70
CA GLY A 93 -8.43 4.02 19.44
C GLY A 93 -8.93 3.55 18.07
N ALA A 94 -10.01 4.14 17.54
CA ALA A 94 -10.44 3.89 16.16
C ALA A 94 -9.39 4.31 15.14
N TRP A 95 -8.81 5.50 15.33
CA TRP A 95 -7.80 6.06 14.45
C TRP A 95 -6.51 5.25 14.49
N GLU A 96 -6.06 4.85 15.69
CA GLU A 96 -4.90 3.98 15.86
C GLU A 96 -5.10 2.65 15.14
N ARG A 97 -6.25 1.98 15.33
CA ARG A 97 -6.57 0.73 14.63
C ARG A 97 -6.64 0.92 13.11
N GLY A 98 -7.14 2.05 12.64
CA GLY A 98 -7.16 2.41 11.22
C GLY A 98 -5.74 2.54 10.64
N ILE A 99 -4.83 3.22 11.36
CA ILE A 99 -3.42 3.34 10.99
C ILE A 99 -2.76 1.94 10.94
N TRP A 100 -3.02 1.07 11.92
CA TRP A 100 -2.53 -0.30 11.93
C TRP A 100 -2.98 -1.12 10.72
N ILE A 101 -4.24 -0.99 10.30
CA ILE A 101 -4.77 -1.67 9.11
C ILE A 101 -4.06 -1.19 7.85
N MET A 102 -3.89 0.13 7.70
CA MET A 102 -3.21 0.71 6.53
C MET A 102 -1.72 0.34 6.48
N ALA A 103 -1.04 0.42 7.62
CA ALA A 103 0.36 0.01 7.74
C ALA A 103 0.53 -1.49 7.48
N GLY A 104 -0.37 -2.33 8.00
CA GLY A 104 -0.39 -3.77 7.75
C GLY A 104 -0.59 -4.10 6.28
N ALA A 105 -1.50 -3.41 5.59
CA ALA A 105 -1.70 -3.56 4.15
C ALA A 105 -0.45 -3.14 3.35
N ALA A 106 0.21 -2.04 3.73
CA ALA A 106 1.46 -1.60 3.12
C ALA A 106 2.60 -2.62 3.33
N ALA A 107 2.74 -3.16 4.54
CA ALA A 107 3.71 -4.19 4.87
C ALA A 107 3.45 -5.51 4.12
N LEU A 108 2.19 -5.92 3.99
CA LEU A 108 1.79 -7.07 3.18
C LEU A 108 2.16 -6.86 1.71
N GLY A 109 1.86 -5.69 1.14
CA GLY A 109 2.26 -5.34 -0.23
C GLY A 109 3.78 -5.39 -0.43
N ALA A 110 4.56 -4.90 0.55
CA ALA A 110 6.01 -5.01 0.54
C ALA A 110 6.47 -6.49 0.54
N LEU A 111 5.92 -7.31 1.45
CA LEU A 111 6.22 -8.73 1.57
C LEU A 111 5.91 -9.49 0.27
N MET A 112 4.75 -9.25 -0.32
CA MET A 112 4.34 -9.86 -1.60
C MET A 112 5.30 -9.48 -2.74
N THR A 113 5.86 -8.27 -2.73
CA THR A 113 6.86 -7.85 -3.72
C THR A 113 8.19 -8.63 -3.61
N PHE A 114 8.52 -9.16 -2.42
CA PHE A 114 9.68 -10.04 -2.24
C PHE A 114 9.41 -11.47 -2.75
N LEU A 115 8.15 -11.93 -2.71
CA LEU A 115 7.75 -13.24 -3.25
C LEU A 115 7.78 -13.30 -4.78
N VAL A 116 7.68 -12.14 -5.46
CA VAL A 116 7.90 -12.05 -6.92
C VAL A 116 9.40 -12.21 -7.20
N GLY A 117 9.83 -13.46 -7.37
CA GLY A 117 11.20 -13.85 -7.69
C GLY A 117 11.63 -13.43 -9.10
N LYS A 118 12.95 -13.26 -9.31
CA LYS A 118 13.57 -12.95 -10.61
C LYS A 118 13.16 -14.03 -11.62
N GLN A 119 12.31 -13.69 -12.59
CA GLN A 119 12.03 -14.56 -13.73
C GLN A 119 13.32 -14.66 -14.55
N ARG A 120 13.98 -15.83 -14.51
CA ARG A 120 15.14 -16.12 -15.36
C ARG A 120 14.68 -16.02 -16.81
N ARG A 121 15.28 -15.10 -17.58
CA ARG A 121 15.16 -15.09 -19.04
C ARG A 121 15.62 -16.46 -19.54
N PRO A 122 14.79 -17.24 -20.27
CA PRO A 122 15.32 -18.32 -21.09
C PRO A 122 16.19 -17.67 -22.16
N GLY A 123 17.47 -18.04 -22.19
CA GLY A 123 18.39 -17.72 -23.27
C GLY A 123 18.05 -18.48 -24.55
#